data_AF-A0A8S2AW33-F1
#
_entry.id   AF-A0A8S2AW33-F1
#
_cell.length_a   1.000
_cell.length_b   1.000
_cell.length_c   1.000
_cell.angle_alpha   90.00
_cell.angle_beta   90.00
_cell.angle_gamma   90.00
#
_symmetry.space_group_name_H-M   'P 1'
#
loop_
_entity.id
_entity.type
_entity.pdbx_description
1 polymer ?
#
loop_
_entity_poly.entity_id
_entity_poly.type
_entity_poly.pdbx_seq_one_letter_code
_entity_poly.pdbx_strand_id
1 'polypeptide(L)'
;MGCDSHGNLSDTEFSNPLPSIGVYVATASVICGVAMFSDLLHGFRHRKFWFPCKFFSLNATTLTFISVCVKLSLDLNTSMPSRQDQLAKLSSSVFVCTVMANSMPSLGFMVTQDLLMNLMALGILVITDVVNICIQLGTGAIYVFPQEHALVIVLMLLMFMILSFSAITVPATKRFLELKYKKRYEFALKQCPSYAERRKGVPKLKEDLMKFWMMAHTSSPQFVMARSVTCTTSGFLCFLSAITLAEAMVRSYFLQPWSLGFCNGDSDYKWSTTLVLVSQTAAVAIGTVAPASRWLKAVNLRCPFRTKKSLKDELRVESYWVECLAEKKERPLNFWMLHGPRSRKLSHDLNRLMLDICIATQYGIVLASKFFRFISVYCLSRILLCCFYFTYKSDSVANAESSGSNPSTIQFVLHLEGEEEMVDYMARSNRVATDHLIQKGRKKQPVNLIELLEATTLFSKGFEGIRDFDSDEVASLASGEPPNSWALPLVTLTSIAVALPNIKPYSLKKLVKAVNEALVYVNKFEDVLDIGGELANSRKAAEVVCF
;
A
#
# COMPACT_ATOMS: atom_id res chain seq x y z
N MET A 1 47.08 -17.13 1.42
CA MET A 1 45.61 -17.29 1.57
C MET A 1 45.08 -17.75 0.22
N GLY A 2 44.56 -18.98 0.16
CA GLY A 2 43.95 -19.58 -1.02
C GLY A 2 44.75 -20.70 -1.67
N CYS A 3 46.07 -20.54 -1.85
CA CYS A 3 46.93 -21.59 -2.42
C CYS A 3 48.00 -22.05 -1.43
N ASP A 4 48.31 -23.34 -1.46
CA ASP A 4 49.47 -23.92 -0.79
C ASP A 4 50.79 -23.39 -1.40
N SER A 5 51.93 -23.74 -0.80
CA SER A 5 53.26 -23.36 -1.30
C SER A 5 53.58 -23.91 -2.70
N HIS A 6 52.74 -24.78 -3.24
CA HIS A 6 52.84 -25.36 -4.58
C HIS A 6 51.88 -24.71 -5.59
N GLY A 7 51.08 -23.73 -5.17
CA GLY A 7 50.11 -23.04 -6.03
C GLY A 7 48.77 -23.76 -6.18
N ASN A 8 48.54 -24.87 -5.48
CA ASN A 8 47.25 -25.56 -5.50
C ASN A 8 46.26 -24.88 -4.55
N LEU A 9 45.04 -24.64 -5.04
CA LEU A 9 43.98 -24.09 -4.22
C LEU A 9 43.66 -25.06 -3.07
N SER A 10 43.69 -24.60 -1.82
CA SER A 10 43.31 -25.42 -0.67
C SER A 10 41.79 -25.54 -0.61
N ASP A 11 41.23 -26.53 -1.31
CA ASP A 11 39.79 -26.80 -1.38
C ASP A 11 39.14 -26.99 0.00
N THR A 12 39.92 -27.38 1.02
CA THR A 12 39.48 -27.58 2.40
C THR A 12 39.09 -26.29 3.13
N GLU A 13 39.73 -25.16 2.82
CA GLU A 13 39.34 -23.86 3.40
C GLU A 13 38.11 -23.28 2.69
N PHE A 14 37.98 -23.51 1.38
CA PHE A 14 36.85 -23.05 0.55
C PHE A 14 35.57 -23.88 0.75
N SER A 15 35.70 -25.17 1.09
CA SER A 15 34.58 -26.07 1.40
C SER A 15 34.11 -25.97 2.86
N ASN A 16 34.64 -25.04 3.63
CA ASN A 16 34.15 -24.80 4.98
C ASN A 16 32.70 -24.32 4.95
N PRO A 17 31.88 -24.76 5.93
CA PRO A 17 30.48 -24.35 6.01
C PRO A 17 30.36 -22.83 6.06
N LEU A 18 29.33 -22.29 5.39
CA LEU A 18 29.04 -20.86 5.25
C LEU A 18 27.78 -20.47 6.06
N PRO A 19 27.74 -20.71 7.40
CA PRO A 19 26.58 -20.38 8.22
C PRO A 19 26.32 -18.87 8.28
N SER A 20 27.36 -18.05 8.05
CA SER A 20 27.24 -16.59 7.96
C SER A 20 26.24 -16.17 6.88
N ILE A 21 26.26 -16.81 5.71
CA ILE A 21 25.32 -16.51 4.62
C ILE A 21 23.88 -16.78 5.06
N GLY A 22 23.62 -17.90 5.74
CA GLY A 22 22.28 -18.20 6.26
C GLY A 22 21.81 -17.17 7.30
N VAL A 23 22.72 -16.68 8.15
CA VAL A 23 22.40 -15.59 9.10
C VAL A 23 22.03 -14.29 8.37
N TYR A 24 22.72 -13.94 7.28
CA TYR A 24 22.34 -12.79 6.44
C TYR A 24 20.95 -12.96 5.83
N VAL A 25 20.65 -14.13 5.26
CA VAL A 25 19.34 -14.46 4.67
C VAL A 25 18.23 -14.32 5.70
N ALA A 26 18.44 -14.87 6.88
CA ALA A 26 17.45 -14.80 7.94
C ALA A 26 17.24 -13.38 8.47
N THR A 27 18.32 -12.62 8.66
CA THR A 27 18.24 -11.23 9.12
C THR A 27 17.47 -10.38 8.11
N ALA A 28 17.74 -10.55 6.81
CA ALA A 28 16.98 -9.89 5.76
C ALA A 28 15.49 -10.28 5.80
N SER A 29 15.19 -11.57 6.01
CA SER A 29 13.82 -12.08 6.12
C SER A 29 13.06 -11.48 7.30
N VAL A 30 13.72 -11.34 8.47
CA VAL A 30 13.16 -10.67 9.65
C VAL A 30 12.89 -9.20 9.37
N ILE A 31 13.82 -8.48 8.73
CA ILE A 31 13.63 -7.06 8.37
C ILE A 31 12.39 -6.89 7.48
N CYS A 32 12.24 -7.75 6.46
CA CYS A 32 11.04 -7.76 5.62
C CYS A 32 9.77 -8.09 6.41
N GLY A 33 9.83 -9.07 7.31
CA GLY A 33 8.72 -9.43 8.21
C GLY A 33 8.28 -8.29 9.12
N VAL A 34 9.22 -7.57 9.73
CA VAL A 34 8.97 -6.40 10.59
C VAL A 34 8.38 -5.24 9.79
N ALA A 35 8.85 -5.01 8.57
CA ALA A 35 8.28 -4.00 7.68
C ALA A 35 6.81 -4.32 7.32
N MET A 36 6.53 -5.57 6.94
CA MET A 36 5.16 -6.05 6.68
C MET A 36 4.27 -5.96 7.94
N PHE A 37 4.80 -6.30 9.12
CA PHE A 37 4.09 -6.17 10.39
C PHE A 37 3.76 -4.71 10.72
N SER A 38 4.69 -3.78 10.43
CA SER A 38 4.50 -2.36 10.69
C SER A 38 3.38 -1.77 9.84
N ASP A 39 3.25 -2.20 8.59
CA ASP A 39 2.14 -1.84 7.71
C ASP A 39 0.79 -2.39 8.24
N LEU A 40 0.81 -3.62 8.76
CA LEU A 40 -0.36 -4.23 9.40
C LEU A 40 -0.80 -3.46 10.65
N LEU A 41 0.14 -3.14 11.55
CA LEU A 41 -0.13 -2.36 12.75
C LEU A 41 -0.62 -0.95 12.42
N HIS A 42 -0.05 -0.33 11.39
CA HIS A 42 -0.49 0.98 10.91
C HIS A 42 -1.93 0.93 10.38
N GLY A 43 -2.27 -0.11 9.59
CA GLY A 43 -3.63 -0.34 9.09
C GLY A 43 -4.65 -0.48 10.22
N PHE A 44 -4.35 -1.30 11.24
CA PHE A 44 -5.20 -1.47 12.41
C PHE A 44 -5.35 -0.18 13.23
N ARG A 45 -4.23 0.50 13.53
CA ARG A 45 -4.22 1.72 14.36
C ARG A 45 -5.02 2.86 13.75
N HIS A 46 -5.09 2.93 12.42
CA HIS A 46 -5.84 3.95 11.69
C HIS A 46 -7.20 3.46 11.17
N ARG A 47 -7.63 2.24 11.53
CA ARG A 47 -8.83 1.57 11.00
C ARG A 47 -8.90 1.56 9.46
N LYS A 48 -7.73 1.59 8.81
CA LYS A 48 -7.57 1.45 7.36
C LYS A 48 -7.43 -0.02 7.04
N PHE A 49 -8.56 -0.72 7.00
CA PHE A 49 -8.57 -2.17 6.82
C PHE A 49 -8.26 -2.68 5.40
N TRP A 50 -7.84 -1.79 4.50
CA TRP A 50 -7.23 -2.15 3.24
C TRP A 50 -5.70 -2.27 3.35
N PHE A 51 -5.14 -1.99 4.54
CA PHE A 51 -3.72 -2.12 4.91
C PHE A 51 -2.78 -1.38 3.93
N PRO A 52 -2.55 -0.07 4.13
CA PRO A 52 -1.64 0.69 3.28
C PRO A 52 -0.21 0.16 3.38
N CYS A 53 0.56 0.26 2.29
CA CYS A 53 1.95 -0.17 2.23
C CYS A 53 2.84 1.06 2.30
N LYS A 54 3.28 1.40 3.52
CA LYS A 54 4.14 2.55 3.80
C LYS A 54 5.58 2.09 4.07
N PHE A 55 5.74 1.03 4.84
CA PHE A 55 7.04 0.51 5.25
C PHE A 55 7.57 -0.56 4.28
N PHE A 56 6.70 -1.43 3.76
CA PHE A 56 7.06 -2.47 2.79
C PHE A 56 6.58 -2.08 1.39
N SER A 57 7.28 -1.15 0.76
CA SER A 57 7.00 -0.69 -0.61
C SER A 57 8.00 -1.25 -1.61
N LEU A 58 7.57 -1.50 -2.84
CA LEU A 58 8.42 -2.01 -3.91
C LEU A 58 9.38 -0.89 -4.35
N ASN A 59 10.65 -1.01 -3.95
CA ASN A 59 11.71 -0.05 -4.25
C ASN A 59 13.05 -0.78 -4.36
N ALA A 60 14.10 -0.08 -4.78
CA ALA A 60 15.42 -0.68 -4.95
C ALA A 60 15.92 -1.38 -3.66
N THR A 61 15.74 -0.74 -2.50
CA THR A 61 16.17 -1.28 -1.21
C THR A 61 15.46 -2.59 -0.85
N THR A 62 14.14 -2.63 -0.91
CA THR A 62 13.36 -3.85 -0.66
C THR A 62 13.70 -4.94 -1.66
N LEU A 63 13.91 -4.61 -2.94
CA LEU A 63 14.35 -5.58 -3.95
C LEU A 63 15.71 -6.20 -3.62
N THR A 64 16.67 -5.42 -3.11
CA THR A 64 17.95 -5.97 -2.65
C THR A 64 17.78 -6.92 -1.46
N PHE A 65 16.92 -6.57 -0.49
CA PHE A 65 16.61 -7.47 0.62
C PHE A 65 15.92 -8.75 0.15
N ILE A 66 14.98 -8.66 -0.79
CA ILE A 66 14.30 -9.82 -1.37
C ILE A 66 15.31 -10.71 -2.09
N SER A 67 16.23 -10.14 -2.88
CA SER A 67 17.29 -10.90 -3.54
C SER A 67 18.17 -11.67 -2.55
N VAL A 68 18.49 -11.07 -1.40
CA VAL A 68 19.20 -11.77 -0.31
C VAL A 68 18.33 -12.87 0.30
N CYS A 69 17.03 -12.63 0.53
CA CYS A 69 16.12 -13.62 1.12
C CYS A 69 15.98 -14.88 0.24
N VAL A 70 16.02 -14.74 -1.09
CA VAL A 70 15.83 -15.83 -2.05
C VAL A 70 17.13 -16.61 -2.31
N LYS A 71 18.25 -16.19 -1.73
CA LYS A 71 19.57 -16.79 -1.97
C LYS A 71 19.61 -18.32 -1.76
N LEU A 72 18.84 -18.83 -0.79
CA LEU A 72 18.76 -20.28 -0.55
C LEU A 72 18.09 -21.05 -1.71
N SER A 73 17.07 -20.46 -2.34
CA SER A 73 16.43 -21.02 -3.54
C SER A 73 17.31 -20.90 -4.78
N LEU A 74 18.17 -19.89 -4.85
CA LEU A 74 19.08 -19.67 -5.97
C LEU A 74 20.34 -20.55 -5.93
N ASP A 75 20.63 -21.20 -4.80
CA ASP A 75 21.84 -22.01 -4.63
C ASP A 75 21.68 -23.39 -5.30
N LEU A 76 22.36 -23.55 -6.44
CA LEU A 76 22.42 -24.78 -7.23
C LEU A 76 23.61 -25.67 -6.88
N ASN A 77 24.64 -25.12 -6.22
CA ASN A 77 25.94 -25.78 -6.11
C ASN A 77 26.09 -26.55 -4.79
N THR A 78 25.42 -26.09 -3.73
CA THR A 78 25.54 -26.72 -2.41
C THR A 78 24.48 -27.81 -2.21
N SER A 79 24.90 -28.94 -1.63
CA SER A 79 23.98 -30.02 -1.29
C SER A 79 23.13 -29.65 -0.07
N MET A 80 21.82 -29.72 -0.22
CA MET A 80 20.83 -29.40 0.81
C MET A 80 19.87 -30.58 1.05
N PRO A 81 20.37 -31.73 1.57
CA PRO A 81 19.59 -32.96 1.66
C PRO A 81 18.64 -33.00 2.85
N SER A 82 18.90 -32.22 3.91
CA SER A 82 18.17 -32.36 5.17
C SER A 82 16.73 -31.83 5.05
N ARG A 83 15.87 -32.28 5.98
CA ARG A 83 14.49 -31.81 6.07
C ARG A 83 14.39 -30.30 6.18
N GLN A 84 15.22 -29.70 7.04
CA GLN A 84 15.22 -28.26 7.27
C GLN A 84 15.62 -27.51 6.00
N ASP A 85 16.57 -28.03 5.24
CA ASP A 85 17.04 -27.38 4.02
C ASP A 85 15.98 -27.41 2.91
N GLN A 86 15.32 -28.56 2.71
CA GLN A 86 14.24 -28.70 1.72
C GLN A 86 13.04 -27.79 2.06
N LEU A 87 12.65 -27.72 3.33
CA LEU A 87 11.62 -26.79 3.78
C LEU A 87 12.05 -25.33 3.65
N ALA A 88 13.33 -25.01 3.89
CA ALA A 88 13.85 -23.65 3.77
C ALA A 88 13.86 -23.15 2.31
N LYS A 89 14.09 -24.04 1.35
CA LYS A 89 13.90 -23.74 -0.09
C LYS A 89 12.44 -23.46 -0.43
N LEU A 90 11.53 -24.29 0.06
CA LEU A 90 10.09 -24.10 -0.16
C LEU A 90 9.59 -22.79 0.50
N SER A 91 10.01 -22.50 1.74
CA SER A 91 9.66 -21.27 2.44
C SER A 91 10.19 -20.03 1.73
N SER A 92 11.39 -20.11 1.14
CA SER A 92 11.98 -19.02 0.36
C SER A 92 11.12 -18.70 -0.88
N SER A 93 10.65 -19.71 -1.62
CA SER A 93 9.77 -19.51 -2.77
C SER A 93 8.39 -18.96 -2.37
N VAL A 94 7.80 -19.45 -1.27
CA VAL A 94 6.53 -18.94 -0.74
C VAL A 94 6.67 -17.50 -0.21
N PHE A 95 7.83 -17.17 0.34
CA PHE A 95 8.16 -15.83 0.78
C PHE A 95 8.11 -14.82 -0.39
N VAL A 96 8.62 -15.19 -1.58
CA VAL A 96 8.51 -14.35 -2.80
C VAL A 96 7.06 -14.06 -3.17
N CYS A 97 6.18 -15.07 -3.13
CA CYS A 97 4.73 -14.88 -3.34
C CYS A 97 4.12 -13.90 -2.32
N THR A 98 4.52 -14.03 -1.05
CA THR A 98 4.03 -13.17 0.04
C THR A 98 4.48 -11.73 -0.15
N VAL A 99 5.74 -11.53 -0.52
CA VAL A 99 6.32 -10.22 -0.83
C VAL A 99 5.59 -9.55 -2.00
N MET A 100 5.36 -10.27 -3.11
CA MET A 100 4.63 -9.73 -4.26
C MET A 100 3.22 -9.28 -3.87
N ALA A 101 2.50 -10.07 -3.07
CA ALA A 101 1.15 -9.74 -2.61
C ALA A 101 1.11 -8.48 -1.72
N ASN A 102 2.09 -8.33 -0.83
CA ASN A 102 2.21 -7.15 0.04
C ASN A 102 2.65 -5.91 -0.69
N SER A 103 3.52 -6.04 -1.70
CA SER A 103 4.03 -4.91 -2.47
C SER A 103 3.01 -4.32 -3.44
N MET A 104 1.92 -5.03 -3.73
CA MET A 104 0.98 -4.66 -4.79
C MET A 104 0.31 -3.28 -4.62
N PRO A 105 -0.13 -2.84 -3.42
CA PRO A 105 -0.65 -1.48 -3.25
C PRO A 105 0.39 -0.38 -3.46
N SER A 106 1.68 -0.70 -3.34
CA SER A 106 2.75 0.28 -3.51
C SER A 106 2.85 0.78 -4.96
N LEU A 107 2.48 -0.06 -5.94
CA LEU A 107 2.43 0.33 -7.36
C LEU A 107 1.61 1.60 -7.58
N GLY A 108 0.55 1.81 -6.79
CA GLY A 108 -0.34 2.94 -6.92
C GLY A 108 0.35 4.29 -6.71
N PHE A 109 1.30 4.42 -5.78
CA PHE A 109 1.90 5.73 -5.48
C PHE A 109 3.24 5.99 -6.18
N MET A 110 3.85 4.96 -6.77
CA MET A 110 5.17 5.09 -7.40
C MET A 110 5.13 6.00 -8.63
N VAL A 111 6.23 6.71 -8.87
CA VAL A 111 6.46 7.47 -10.10
C VAL A 111 6.60 6.48 -11.26
N THR A 112 6.10 6.82 -12.45
CA THR A 112 6.03 5.90 -13.60
C THR A 112 7.41 5.33 -14.00
N GLN A 113 8.48 6.12 -13.90
CA GLN A 113 9.83 5.65 -14.20
C GLN A 113 10.31 4.62 -13.18
N ASP A 114 10.17 4.93 -11.88
CA ASP A 114 10.52 4.04 -10.78
C ASP A 114 9.69 2.75 -10.81
N LEU A 115 8.41 2.84 -11.17
CA LEU A 115 7.52 1.69 -11.34
C LEU A 115 8.10 0.70 -12.36
N LEU A 116 8.52 1.18 -13.52
CA LEU A 116 9.09 0.32 -14.57
C LEU A 116 10.43 -0.29 -14.15
N MET A 117 11.34 0.51 -13.58
CA MET A 117 12.66 0.01 -13.16
C MET A 117 12.54 -1.06 -12.08
N ASN A 118 11.73 -0.79 -11.05
CA ASN A 118 11.55 -1.74 -9.96
C ASN A 118 10.79 -3.00 -10.41
N LEU A 119 9.84 -2.88 -11.35
CA LEU A 119 9.16 -4.04 -11.93
C LEU A 119 10.10 -4.90 -12.77
N MET A 120 10.98 -4.29 -13.57
CA MET A 120 11.99 -5.02 -14.36
C MET A 120 12.96 -5.79 -13.45
N ALA A 121 13.45 -5.14 -12.39
CA ALA A 121 14.31 -5.78 -11.40
C ALA A 121 13.61 -6.94 -10.69
N LEU A 122 12.34 -6.77 -10.28
CA LEU A 122 11.54 -7.86 -9.73
C LEU A 122 11.37 -9.01 -10.73
N GLY A 123 11.14 -8.70 -12.01
CA GLY A 123 10.97 -9.70 -13.06
C GLY A 123 12.23 -10.53 -13.30
N ILE A 124 13.40 -9.89 -13.35
CA ILE A 124 14.68 -10.61 -13.45
C ILE A 124 14.83 -11.56 -12.25
N LEU A 125 14.54 -11.08 -11.04
CA LEU A 125 14.66 -11.90 -9.83
C LEU A 125 13.71 -13.10 -9.84
N VAL A 126 12.42 -12.90 -10.16
CA VAL A 126 11.42 -13.97 -10.20
C VAL A 126 11.73 -15.00 -11.29
N ILE A 127 12.11 -14.56 -12.49
CA ILE A 127 12.48 -15.49 -13.58
C ILE A 127 13.71 -16.30 -13.17
N THR A 128 14.71 -15.68 -12.58
CA THR A 128 15.92 -16.37 -12.11
C THR A 128 15.58 -17.41 -11.04
N ASP A 129 14.73 -17.05 -10.07
CA ASP A 129 14.28 -17.98 -9.02
C ASP A 129 13.54 -19.18 -9.62
N VAL A 130 12.58 -18.94 -10.53
CA VAL A 130 11.82 -20.00 -11.20
C VAL A 130 12.74 -20.95 -11.98
N VAL A 131 13.66 -20.41 -12.79
CA VAL A 131 14.60 -21.23 -13.57
C VAL A 131 15.46 -22.09 -12.65
N ASN A 132 15.96 -21.53 -11.55
CA ASN A 132 16.79 -22.27 -10.59
C ASN A 132 16.00 -23.38 -9.89
N ILE A 133 14.76 -23.12 -9.46
CA ILE A 133 13.90 -24.16 -8.87
C ILE A 133 13.60 -25.26 -9.90
N CYS A 134 13.34 -24.93 -11.16
CA CYS A 134 13.13 -25.91 -12.23
C CYS A 134 14.37 -26.79 -12.46
N ILE A 135 15.57 -26.21 -12.43
CA ILE A 135 16.84 -26.97 -12.52
C ILE A 135 16.97 -27.90 -11.30
N GLN A 136 16.66 -27.43 -10.09
CA GLN A 136 16.73 -28.25 -8.87
C GLN A 136 15.70 -29.40 -8.86
N LEU A 137 14.52 -29.18 -9.44
CA LEU A 137 13.53 -30.25 -9.64
C LEU A 137 14.00 -31.27 -10.68
N GLY A 138 14.57 -30.82 -11.81
CA GLY A 138 15.05 -31.70 -12.88
C GLY A 138 16.29 -32.51 -12.51
N THR A 139 17.18 -31.94 -11.69
CA THR A 139 18.39 -32.61 -11.18
C THR A 139 18.11 -33.54 -10.00
N GLY A 140 16.89 -33.55 -9.45
CA GLY A 140 16.53 -34.33 -8.26
C GLY A 140 17.10 -33.76 -6.96
N ALA A 141 17.65 -32.53 -6.97
CA ALA A 141 18.08 -31.83 -5.76
C ALA A 141 16.90 -31.49 -4.83
N ILE A 142 15.70 -31.36 -5.40
CA ILE A 142 14.42 -31.32 -4.66
C ILE A 142 13.66 -32.61 -4.98
N TYR A 143 13.65 -33.54 -4.02
CA TYR A 143 13.06 -34.88 -4.21
C TYR A 143 11.88 -35.19 -3.28
N VAL A 144 11.75 -34.46 -2.16
CA VAL A 144 10.73 -34.74 -1.13
C VAL A 144 9.40 -34.06 -1.45
N PHE A 145 9.45 -32.80 -1.92
CA PHE A 145 8.26 -31.95 -2.11
C PHE A 145 8.08 -31.46 -3.57
N PRO A 146 8.22 -32.31 -4.60
CA PRO A 146 8.18 -31.85 -5.99
C PRO A 146 6.81 -31.27 -6.39
N GLN A 147 5.71 -31.79 -5.81
CA GLN A 147 4.35 -31.34 -6.10
C GLN A 147 4.09 -29.95 -5.51
N GLU A 148 4.52 -29.73 -4.26
CA GLU A 148 4.39 -28.47 -3.56
C GLU A 148 5.24 -27.39 -4.23
N HIS A 149 6.49 -27.70 -4.62
CA HIS A 149 7.33 -26.77 -5.37
C HIS A 149 6.74 -26.44 -6.75
N ALA A 150 6.24 -27.43 -7.50
CA ALA A 150 5.59 -27.19 -8.79
C ALA A 150 4.37 -26.25 -8.66
N LEU A 151 3.55 -26.47 -7.63
CA LEU A 151 2.40 -25.60 -7.34
C LEU A 151 2.85 -24.17 -6.99
N VAL A 152 3.85 -24.02 -6.11
CA VAL A 152 4.37 -22.69 -5.71
C VAL A 152 4.98 -21.94 -6.90
N ILE A 153 5.68 -22.62 -7.82
CA ILE A 153 6.20 -22.01 -9.06
C ILE A 153 5.06 -21.44 -9.91
N VAL A 154 3.98 -22.22 -10.11
CA VAL A 154 2.81 -21.76 -10.87
C VAL A 154 2.17 -20.55 -10.18
N LEU A 155 2.01 -20.58 -8.85
CA LEU A 155 1.48 -19.45 -8.09
C LEU A 155 2.37 -18.22 -8.21
N MET A 156 3.69 -18.38 -8.12
CA MET A 156 4.66 -17.29 -8.22
C MET A 156 4.60 -16.62 -9.60
N LEU A 157 4.59 -17.41 -10.68
CA LEU A 157 4.45 -16.89 -12.04
C LEU A 157 3.12 -16.17 -12.24
N LEU A 158 2.00 -16.75 -11.78
CA LEU A 158 0.69 -16.11 -11.85
C LEU A 158 0.67 -14.77 -11.10
N MET A 159 1.23 -14.73 -9.89
CA MET A 159 1.34 -13.52 -9.08
C MET A 159 2.17 -12.44 -9.77
N PHE A 160 3.31 -12.81 -10.34
CA PHE A 160 4.18 -11.89 -11.07
C PHE A 160 3.49 -11.33 -12.33
N MET A 161 2.77 -12.18 -13.07
CA MET A 161 1.99 -11.75 -14.23
C MET A 161 0.89 -10.76 -13.82
N ILE A 162 0.11 -11.09 -12.79
CA ILE A 162 -0.95 -10.20 -12.26
C ILE A 162 -0.35 -8.85 -11.82
N LEU A 163 0.80 -8.87 -11.12
CA LEU A 163 1.49 -7.67 -10.65
C LEU A 163 1.97 -6.80 -11.83
N SER A 164 2.60 -7.42 -12.83
CA SER A 164 3.13 -6.73 -14.02
C SER A 164 2.03 -6.07 -14.84
N PHE A 165 0.96 -6.81 -15.13
CA PHE A 165 -0.19 -6.30 -15.88
C PHE A 165 -0.96 -5.23 -15.09
N SER A 166 -1.02 -5.34 -13.76
CA SER A 166 -1.57 -4.26 -12.92
C SER A 166 -0.71 -3.00 -12.95
N ALA A 167 0.61 -3.12 -12.97
CA ALA A 167 1.50 -1.96 -13.05
C ALA A 167 1.30 -1.16 -14.36
N ILE A 168 1.02 -1.85 -15.48
CA ILE A 168 0.73 -1.22 -16.77
C ILE A 168 -0.52 -0.33 -16.72
N THR A 169 -1.51 -0.67 -15.88
CA THR A 169 -2.78 0.08 -15.78
C THR A 169 -2.73 1.24 -14.77
N VAL A 170 -1.70 1.30 -13.91
CA VAL A 170 -1.54 2.37 -12.91
C VAL A 170 -1.53 3.77 -13.55
N PRO A 171 -0.78 4.07 -14.63
CA PRO A 171 -0.77 5.42 -15.21
C PRO A 171 -2.14 5.86 -15.76
N ALA A 172 -2.85 4.95 -16.44
CA ALA A 172 -4.17 5.25 -16.97
C ALA A 172 -5.20 5.48 -15.86
N THR A 173 -5.19 4.62 -14.84
CA THR A 173 -6.09 4.79 -13.68
C THR A 173 -5.83 6.10 -12.93
N LYS A 174 -4.56 6.51 -12.76
CA LYS A 174 -4.21 7.84 -12.20
C LYS A 174 -4.82 8.98 -13.01
N ARG A 175 -4.58 9.01 -14.33
CA ARG A 175 -5.12 10.04 -15.24
C ARG A 175 -6.65 10.10 -15.20
N PHE A 176 -7.30 8.93 -15.22
CA PHE A 176 -8.75 8.84 -15.12
C PHE A 176 -9.28 9.40 -13.80
N LEU A 177 -8.65 9.04 -12.68
CA LEU A 177 -9.03 9.52 -11.35
C LEU A 177 -8.78 11.02 -11.18
N GLU A 178 -7.69 11.56 -11.73
CA GLU A 178 -7.43 13.01 -11.73
C GLU A 178 -8.51 13.79 -12.48
N LEU A 179 -8.91 13.30 -13.67
CA LEU A 179 -10.00 13.92 -14.44
C LEU A 179 -11.33 13.86 -13.68
N LYS A 180 -11.66 12.72 -13.06
CA LYS A 180 -12.87 12.56 -12.26
C LYS A 180 -12.83 13.42 -10.99
N TYR A 181 -11.65 13.55 -10.37
CA TYR A 181 -11.42 14.37 -9.20
C TYR A 181 -11.62 15.84 -9.53
N LYS A 182 -11.00 16.35 -10.60
CA LYS A 182 -11.16 17.75 -11.04
C LYS A 182 -12.63 18.12 -11.26
N LYS A 183 -13.38 17.28 -11.99
CA LYS A 183 -14.82 17.49 -12.22
C LYS A 183 -15.63 17.53 -10.92
N ARG A 184 -15.37 16.61 -9.99
CA ARG A 184 -16.05 16.55 -8.69
C ARG A 184 -15.64 17.68 -7.76
N TYR A 185 -14.39 18.10 -7.82
CA TYR A 185 -13.85 19.21 -7.06
C TYR A 185 -14.50 20.53 -7.50
N GLU A 186 -14.58 20.80 -8.80
CA GLU A 186 -15.30 21.97 -9.34
C GLU A 186 -16.79 21.97 -8.94
N PHE A 187 -17.43 20.79 -8.95
CA PHE A 187 -18.82 20.64 -8.48
C PHE A 187 -18.96 20.90 -6.98
N ALA A 188 -18.03 20.37 -6.16
CA ALA A 188 -18.00 20.62 -4.72
C ALA A 188 -17.80 22.09 -4.41
N LEU A 189 -16.95 22.79 -5.17
CA LEU A 189 -16.69 24.22 -5.02
C LEU A 189 -17.95 25.05 -5.34
N LYS A 190 -18.70 24.68 -6.39
CA LYS A 190 -19.98 25.33 -6.74
C LYS A 190 -21.08 25.10 -5.70
N GLN A 191 -21.08 23.95 -5.02
CA GLN A 191 -22.03 23.66 -3.93
C GLN A 191 -21.61 24.24 -2.58
N CYS A 192 -20.35 24.66 -2.42
CA CYS A 192 -19.91 25.34 -1.21
C CYS A 192 -20.62 26.71 -1.13
N PRO A 193 -21.25 27.03 0.01
CA PRO A 193 -21.86 28.34 0.17
C PRO A 193 -20.80 29.45 0.11
N SER A 194 -21.21 30.66 -0.27
CA SER A 194 -20.39 31.88 -0.26
C SER A 194 -19.64 32.03 1.07
N TYR A 195 -18.45 32.65 1.05
CA TYR A 195 -17.64 32.95 2.24
C TYR A 195 -18.46 33.57 3.38
N ALA A 196 -19.49 34.38 3.04
CA ALA A 196 -20.41 35.00 3.98
C ALA A 196 -21.35 34.02 4.72
N GLU A 197 -21.72 32.89 4.11
CA GLU A 197 -22.57 31.84 4.73
C GLU A 197 -21.75 30.83 5.54
N ARG A 198 -20.45 30.66 5.23
CA ARG A 198 -19.52 29.81 6.01
C ARG A 198 -19.40 30.27 7.46
N ARG A 199 -19.64 31.56 7.71
CA ARG A 199 -19.68 32.22 9.03
C ARG A 199 -20.78 31.66 9.97
N LYS A 200 -21.83 30.99 9.44
CA LYS A 200 -23.01 30.59 10.23
C LYS A 200 -22.93 29.24 10.95
N GLY A 201 -21.86 28.44 10.84
CA GLY A 201 -21.71 27.30 11.76
C GLY A 201 -20.62 26.26 11.47
N VAL A 202 -19.91 25.87 12.54
CA VAL A 202 -19.04 24.68 12.65
C VAL A 202 -19.62 23.39 12.03
N PRO A 203 -20.92 23.05 12.16
CA PRO A 203 -21.46 21.83 11.54
C PRO A 203 -21.39 21.82 10.01
N LYS A 204 -21.55 22.98 9.35
CA LYS A 204 -21.49 23.12 7.88
C LYS A 204 -20.06 22.91 7.38
N LEU A 205 -19.07 23.46 8.09
CA LEU A 205 -17.64 23.24 7.82
C LEU A 205 -17.25 21.76 7.98
N LYS A 206 -17.76 21.09 9.02
CA LYS A 206 -17.51 19.65 9.22
C LYS A 206 -18.04 18.82 8.06
N GLU A 207 -19.22 19.17 7.54
CA GLU A 207 -19.81 18.48 6.39
C GLU A 207 -18.98 18.71 5.11
N ASP A 208 -18.57 19.94 4.85
CA ASP A 208 -17.73 20.26 3.68
C ASP A 208 -16.36 19.59 3.75
N LEU A 209 -15.72 19.59 4.93
CA LEU A 209 -14.46 18.87 5.14
C LEU A 209 -14.62 17.37 4.91
N MET A 210 -15.76 16.79 5.30
CA MET A 210 -16.07 15.38 5.04
C MET A 210 -16.19 15.09 3.54
N LYS A 211 -16.79 16.00 2.75
CA LYS A 211 -16.88 15.86 1.28
C LYS A 211 -15.50 15.82 0.64
N PHE A 212 -14.64 16.80 0.96
CA PHE A 212 -13.27 16.86 0.42
C PHE A 212 -12.41 15.68 0.88
N TRP A 213 -12.53 15.29 2.14
CA TRP A 213 -11.85 14.11 2.67
C TRP A 213 -12.31 12.82 1.99
N MET A 214 -13.60 12.69 1.70
CA MET A 214 -14.15 11.54 0.97
C MET A 214 -13.57 11.45 -0.44
N MET A 215 -13.49 12.58 -1.15
CA MET A 215 -12.88 12.65 -2.48
C MET A 215 -11.40 12.27 -2.43
N ALA A 216 -10.63 12.88 -1.53
CA ALA A 216 -9.19 12.64 -1.41
C ALA A 216 -8.86 11.21 -0.98
N HIS A 217 -9.64 10.62 -0.08
CA HIS A 217 -9.42 9.24 0.37
C HIS A 217 -9.69 8.24 -0.76
N THR A 218 -10.78 8.43 -1.48
CA THR A 218 -11.22 7.51 -2.55
C THR A 218 -10.41 7.64 -3.84
N SER A 219 -9.79 8.81 -4.07
CA SER A 219 -8.86 9.03 -5.17
C SER A 219 -7.44 8.57 -4.89
N SER A 220 -7.10 8.20 -3.65
CA SER A 220 -5.74 7.82 -3.31
C SER A 220 -5.28 6.60 -4.12
N PRO A 221 -4.21 6.71 -4.94
CA PRO A 221 -3.83 5.64 -5.87
C PRO A 221 -3.49 4.31 -5.19
N GLN A 222 -2.93 4.34 -3.97
CA GLN A 222 -2.68 3.14 -3.18
C GLN A 222 -3.98 2.41 -2.80
N PHE A 223 -5.03 3.17 -2.43
CA PHE A 223 -6.32 2.60 -2.06
C PHE A 223 -7.02 1.98 -3.26
N VAL A 224 -6.94 2.66 -4.41
CA VAL A 224 -7.47 2.17 -5.69
C VAL A 224 -6.78 0.87 -6.08
N MET A 225 -5.45 0.80 -5.94
CA MET A 225 -4.71 -0.41 -6.21
C MET A 225 -5.05 -1.53 -5.22
N ALA A 226 -5.20 -1.23 -3.92
CA ALA A 226 -5.55 -2.21 -2.90
C ALA A 226 -6.96 -2.79 -3.03
N ARG A 227 -7.93 -2.02 -3.57
CA ARG A 227 -9.30 -2.50 -3.83
C ARG A 227 -9.49 -3.17 -5.20
N SER A 228 -8.46 -3.11 -6.05
CA SER A 228 -8.51 -3.69 -7.39
C SER A 228 -8.74 -5.20 -7.37
N VAL A 229 -9.41 -5.72 -8.39
CA VAL A 229 -9.68 -7.17 -8.49
C VAL A 229 -8.37 -7.96 -8.55
N THR A 230 -7.35 -7.44 -9.24
CA THR A 230 -6.04 -8.07 -9.33
C THR A 230 -5.35 -8.18 -7.97
N CYS A 231 -5.41 -7.14 -7.12
CA CYS A 231 -4.87 -7.19 -5.75
C CYS A 231 -5.65 -8.16 -4.85
N THR A 232 -6.96 -8.32 -5.06
CA THR A 232 -7.74 -9.31 -4.31
C THR A 232 -7.41 -10.75 -4.71
N THR A 233 -7.23 -11.01 -6.02
CA THR A 233 -6.78 -12.31 -6.52
C THR A 233 -5.39 -12.64 -6.00
N SER A 234 -4.48 -11.66 -5.99
CA SER A 234 -3.13 -11.88 -5.48
C SER A 234 -3.12 -12.19 -3.98
N GLY A 235 -4.02 -11.59 -3.20
CA GLY A 235 -4.23 -11.94 -1.80
C GLY A 235 -4.70 -13.38 -1.59
N PHE A 236 -5.57 -13.89 -2.45
CA PHE A 236 -6.01 -15.29 -2.43
C PHE A 236 -4.87 -16.26 -2.80
N LEU A 237 -4.13 -15.98 -3.88
CA LEU A 237 -2.99 -16.82 -4.29
C LEU A 237 -1.89 -16.84 -3.23
N CYS A 238 -1.65 -15.71 -2.56
CA CYS A 238 -0.76 -15.62 -1.40
C CYS A 238 -1.23 -16.51 -0.24
N PHE A 239 -2.51 -16.47 0.11
CA PHE A 239 -3.09 -17.34 1.13
C PHE A 239 -2.96 -18.83 0.76
N LEU A 240 -3.19 -19.19 -0.50
CA LEU A 240 -2.99 -20.55 -0.99
C LEU A 240 -1.53 -21.00 -0.87
N SER A 241 -0.56 -20.13 -1.21
CA SER A 241 0.87 -20.44 -1.06
C SER A 241 1.30 -20.62 0.40
N ALA A 242 0.65 -19.92 1.33
CA ALA A 242 0.91 -20.07 2.76
C ALA A 242 0.33 -21.38 3.30
N ILE A 243 -0.86 -21.79 2.83
CA ILE A 243 -1.44 -23.10 3.14
C ILE A 243 -0.51 -24.22 2.65
N THR A 244 0.01 -24.12 1.42
CA THR A 244 0.91 -25.16 0.88
C THR A 244 2.20 -25.29 1.71
N LEU A 245 2.73 -24.17 2.22
CA LEU A 245 3.86 -24.22 3.16
C LEU A 245 3.48 -24.88 4.49
N ALA A 246 2.33 -24.51 5.06
CA ALA A 246 1.84 -25.08 6.32
C ALA A 246 1.56 -26.58 6.19
N GLU A 247 0.95 -27.02 5.09
CA GLU A 247 0.73 -28.42 4.76
C GLU A 247 2.05 -29.19 4.68
N ALA A 248 3.03 -28.67 3.93
CA ALA A 248 4.36 -29.29 3.82
C ALA A 248 5.04 -29.44 5.19
N MET A 249 4.94 -28.41 6.05
CA MET A 249 5.45 -28.49 7.42
C MET A 249 4.73 -29.56 8.24
N VAL A 250 3.40 -29.55 8.28
CA VAL A 250 2.61 -30.52 9.04
C VAL A 250 2.90 -31.95 8.56
N ARG A 251 2.97 -32.17 7.24
CA ARG A 251 3.32 -33.45 6.63
C ARG A 251 4.71 -33.92 7.06
N SER A 252 5.70 -33.01 7.05
CA SER A 252 7.09 -33.32 7.39
C SER A 252 7.33 -33.60 8.88
N TYR A 253 6.58 -32.96 9.79
CA TYR A 253 6.79 -33.06 11.24
C TYR A 253 5.88 -34.07 11.93
N PHE A 254 4.61 -34.16 11.52
CA PHE A 254 3.58 -34.91 12.28
C PHE A 254 3.14 -36.21 11.61
N LEU A 255 3.01 -36.25 10.28
CA LEU A 255 2.29 -37.34 9.62
C LEU A 255 3.19 -38.49 9.16
N GLN A 256 4.44 -38.25 8.74
CA GLN A 256 5.27 -39.30 8.14
C GLN A 256 6.77 -39.17 8.41
N PRO A 257 7.29 -39.68 9.55
CA PRO A 257 8.73 -39.92 9.71
C PRO A 257 9.25 -41.09 8.88
N TRP A 258 8.39 -42.05 8.49
CA TRP A 258 8.81 -43.36 7.96
C TRP A 258 8.73 -43.52 6.43
N SER A 259 8.02 -42.63 5.71
CA SER A 259 7.87 -42.72 4.24
C SER A 259 8.56 -41.59 3.45
N LEU A 260 8.93 -40.48 4.10
CA LEU A 260 9.75 -39.43 3.48
C LEU A 260 11.21 -39.77 3.76
N GLY A 261 11.86 -40.40 2.79
CA GLY A 261 13.27 -40.77 2.88
C GLY A 261 14.17 -39.55 2.75
N PHE A 262 14.36 -38.78 3.83
CA PHE A 262 15.37 -37.73 3.85
C PHE A 262 16.77 -38.36 3.82
N CYS A 263 17.66 -37.82 2.99
CA CYS A 263 19.07 -38.23 2.99
C CYS A 263 19.76 -37.68 4.25
N ASN A 264 20.55 -38.53 4.91
CA ASN A 264 21.43 -38.12 5.99
C ASN A 264 22.63 -37.39 5.40
N GLY A 265 22.75 -36.10 5.68
CA GLY A 265 23.86 -35.25 5.25
C GLY A 265 23.69 -33.85 5.81
N ASP A 266 24.81 -33.22 6.17
CA ASP A 266 24.82 -31.84 6.62
C ASP A 266 24.93 -30.92 5.39
N SER A 267 24.15 -29.84 5.38
CA SER A 267 24.36 -28.77 4.40
C SER A 267 25.52 -27.86 4.81
N ASP A 268 26.14 -27.20 3.84
CA ASP A 268 27.19 -26.20 4.09
C ASP A 268 26.72 -25.05 5.00
N TYR A 269 25.41 -24.85 5.08
CA TYR A 269 24.77 -23.84 5.91
C TYR A 269 24.53 -24.31 7.37
N LYS A 270 24.63 -25.61 7.65
CA LYS A 270 24.47 -26.21 8.99
C LYS A 270 23.22 -25.69 9.71
N TRP A 271 23.34 -25.29 10.98
CA TRP A 271 22.25 -24.79 11.82
C TRP A 271 21.57 -23.51 11.27
N SER A 272 22.25 -22.77 10.39
CA SER A 272 21.71 -21.51 9.86
C SER A 272 20.49 -21.72 8.96
N THR A 273 20.31 -22.89 8.32
CA THR A 273 19.12 -23.20 7.52
C THR A 273 17.86 -23.29 8.36
N THR A 274 17.98 -23.82 9.58
CA THR A 274 16.87 -23.86 10.55
C THR A 274 16.46 -22.43 10.93
N LEU A 275 17.43 -21.55 11.15
CA LEU A 275 17.17 -20.16 11.49
C LEU A 275 16.51 -19.42 10.29
N VAL A 276 16.97 -19.67 9.06
CA VAL A 276 16.32 -19.18 7.84
C VAL A 276 14.87 -19.65 7.76
N LEU A 277 14.61 -20.96 7.91
CA LEU A 277 13.27 -21.51 7.85
C LEU A 277 12.33 -20.83 8.86
N VAL A 278 12.75 -20.72 10.13
CA VAL A 278 11.93 -20.10 11.18
C VAL A 278 11.63 -18.64 10.85
N SER A 279 12.65 -17.88 10.43
CA SER A 279 12.50 -16.46 10.11
C SER A 279 11.56 -16.21 8.92
N GLN A 280 11.71 -16.97 7.83
CA GLN A 280 10.87 -16.85 6.63
C GLN A 280 9.45 -17.32 6.90
N THR A 281 9.27 -18.40 7.65
CA THR A 281 7.94 -18.90 8.02
C THR A 281 7.18 -17.88 8.86
N ALA A 282 7.85 -17.27 9.84
CA ALA A 282 7.26 -16.19 10.62
C ALA A 282 6.89 -14.98 9.74
N ALA A 283 7.78 -14.60 8.82
CA ALA A 283 7.53 -13.50 7.89
C ALA A 283 6.38 -13.80 6.90
N VAL A 284 6.24 -15.04 6.43
CA VAL A 284 5.10 -15.50 5.60
C VAL A 284 3.82 -15.46 6.41
N ALA A 285 3.82 -16.00 7.63
CA ALA A 285 2.64 -16.01 8.49
C ALA A 285 2.14 -14.58 8.78
N ILE A 286 3.04 -13.64 9.08
CA ILE A 286 2.68 -12.23 9.30
C ILE A 286 2.26 -11.56 7.98
N GLY A 287 3.04 -11.77 6.91
CA GLY A 287 2.84 -11.14 5.62
C GLY A 287 1.55 -11.57 4.93
N THR A 288 1.04 -12.76 5.18
CA THR A 288 -0.20 -13.27 4.55
C THR A 288 -1.47 -12.65 5.13
N VAL A 289 -1.44 -12.12 6.36
CA VAL A 289 -2.62 -11.54 7.02
C VAL A 289 -3.18 -10.34 6.26
N ALA A 290 -2.32 -9.41 5.81
CA ALA A 290 -2.78 -8.22 5.11
C ALA A 290 -3.41 -8.56 3.73
N PRO A 291 -2.77 -9.31 2.82
CA PRO A 291 -3.37 -9.72 1.55
C PRO A 291 -4.64 -10.58 1.74
N ALA A 292 -4.63 -11.54 2.67
CA ALA A 292 -5.80 -12.38 2.95
C ALA A 292 -6.99 -11.56 3.47
N SER A 293 -6.74 -10.59 4.34
CA SER A 293 -7.80 -9.71 4.85
C SER A 293 -8.41 -8.81 3.76
N ARG A 294 -7.62 -8.35 2.78
CA ARG A 294 -8.12 -7.60 1.60
C ARG A 294 -9.03 -8.49 0.75
N TRP A 295 -8.61 -9.73 0.49
CA TRP A 295 -9.41 -10.73 -0.20
C TRP A 295 -10.73 -11.02 0.52
N LEU A 296 -10.69 -11.37 1.81
CA LEU A 296 -11.89 -11.66 2.61
C LEU A 296 -12.87 -10.49 2.65
N LYS A 297 -12.38 -9.25 2.74
CA LYS A 297 -13.22 -8.04 2.70
C LYS A 297 -13.90 -7.84 1.35
N ALA A 298 -13.17 -8.04 0.25
CA ALA A 298 -13.73 -7.91 -1.08
C ALA A 298 -14.82 -8.95 -1.36
N VAL A 299 -14.63 -10.17 -0.83
CA VAL A 299 -15.61 -11.27 -0.92
C VAL A 299 -16.85 -10.99 -0.08
N ASN A 300 -16.70 -10.65 1.20
CA ASN A 300 -17.81 -10.36 2.11
C ASN A 300 -18.69 -9.19 1.64
N LEU A 301 -18.09 -8.20 0.96
CA LEU A 301 -18.82 -7.03 0.47
C LEU A 301 -19.84 -7.38 -0.63
N ARG A 302 -19.53 -8.36 -1.49
CA ARG A 302 -20.33 -8.75 -2.65
C ARG A 302 -21.19 -10.01 -2.44
N CYS A 303 -21.36 -10.46 -1.19
CA CYS A 303 -22.17 -11.65 -0.91
C CYS A 303 -23.57 -11.58 -1.57
N PRO A 304 -24.01 -12.68 -2.22
CA PRO A 304 -25.13 -12.70 -3.17
C PRO A 304 -26.50 -12.39 -2.55
N PHE A 305 -26.62 -12.42 -1.23
CA PHE A 305 -27.85 -12.06 -0.53
C PHE A 305 -28.21 -10.57 -0.65
N ARG A 306 -27.28 -9.70 -1.10
CA ARG A 306 -27.53 -8.26 -1.23
C ARG A 306 -28.01 -7.79 -2.60
N THR A 307 -27.79 -8.54 -3.69
CA THR A 307 -28.08 -8.01 -5.04
C THR A 307 -28.29 -9.11 -6.08
N LYS A 308 -29.44 -9.08 -6.78
CA LYS A 308 -29.69 -9.89 -7.99
C LYS A 308 -29.14 -9.15 -9.21
N LYS A 309 -27.86 -9.33 -9.54
CA LYS A 309 -27.30 -8.91 -10.84
C LYS A 309 -27.10 -10.09 -11.77
N SER A 310 -27.10 -9.82 -13.08
CA SER A 310 -26.79 -10.82 -14.08
C SER A 310 -25.30 -11.17 -14.01
N LEU A 311 -24.97 -12.46 -14.18
CA LEU A 311 -23.58 -12.95 -14.23
C LEU A 311 -22.75 -12.22 -15.30
N LYS A 312 -23.41 -11.80 -16.40
CA LYS A 312 -22.80 -11.09 -17.53
C LYS A 312 -22.30 -9.70 -17.14
N ASP A 313 -23.04 -8.98 -16.30
CA ASP A 313 -22.64 -7.64 -15.86
C ASP A 313 -21.48 -7.69 -14.85
N GLU A 314 -21.39 -8.76 -14.06
CA GLU A 314 -20.30 -8.93 -13.08
C GLU A 314 -18.97 -9.34 -13.74
N LEU A 315 -19.02 -10.12 -14.82
CA LEU A 315 -17.85 -10.57 -15.58
C LEU A 315 -17.42 -9.61 -16.70
N ARG A 316 -18.17 -8.53 -16.95
CA ARG A 316 -17.81 -7.54 -17.97
C ARG A 316 -16.48 -6.87 -17.61
N VAL A 317 -15.49 -6.93 -18.48
CA VAL A 317 -14.19 -6.26 -18.31
C VAL A 317 -14.34 -4.79 -18.70
N GLU A 318 -13.90 -3.88 -17.83
CA GLU A 318 -13.97 -2.45 -18.05
C GLU A 318 -12.87 -1.97 -19.02
N SER A 319 -13.17 -0.94 -19.80
CA SER A 319 -12.28 -0.43 -20.84
C SER A 319 -10.96 0.15 -20.29
N TYR A 320 -11.00 0.74 -19.08
CA TYR A 320 -9.82 1.35 -18.46
C TYR A 320 -8.66 0.38 -18.23
N TRP A 321 -8.92 -0.94 -18.15
CA TRP A 321 -7.87 -1.94 -18.00
C TRP A 321 -6.98 -2.08 -19.24
N VAL A 322 -7.54 -1.81 -20.42
CA VAL A 322 -6.87 -2.01 -21.71
C VAL A 322 -6.48 -0.67 -22.34
N GLU A 323 -7.05 0.44 -21.87
CA GLU A 323 -6.87 1.79 -22.42
C GLU A 323 -5.40 2.19 -22.60
N CYS A 324 -4.52 1.97 -21.61
CA CYS A 324 -3.09 2.30 -21.75
C CYS A 324 -2.40 1.50 -22.88
N LEU A 325 -2.74 0.23 -23.02
CA LEU A 325 -2.19 -0.64 -24.07
C LEU A 325 -2.76 -0.28 -25.44
N ALA A 326 -4.04 0.09 -25.51
CA ALA A 326 -4.69 0.57 -26.72
C ALA A 326 -4.10 1.92 -27.18
N GLU A 327 -3.92 2.89 -26.28
CA GLU A 327 -3.25 4.17 -26.58
C GLU A 327 -1.81 3.96 -27.10
N LYS A 328 -1.06 3.04 -26.50
CA LYS A 328 0.30 2.67 -26.97
C LYS A 328 0.29 1.97 -28.33
N LYS A 329 -0.76 1.24 -28.66
CA LYS A 329 -0.93 0.62 -29.98
C LYS A 329 -1.20 1.68 -31.06
N GLU A 330 -1.93 2.73 -30.72
CA GLU A 330 -2.20 3.86 -31.63
C GLU A 330 -0.99 4.79 -31.80
N ARG A 331 -0.09 4.86 -30.82
CA ARG A 331 1.16 5.63 -30.86
C ARG A 331 2.37 4.71 -31.05
N PRO A 332 2.73 4.34 -32.30
CA PRO A 332 3.89 3.47 -32.53
C PRO A 332 5.16 4.10 -31.96
N LEU A 333 5.96 3.29 -31.24
CA LEU A 333 7.28 3.70 -30.77
C LEU A 333 8.15 4.10 -31.97
N ASN A 334 8.72 5.30 -31.92
CA ASN A 334 9.66 5.78 -32.92
C ASN A 334 11.00 5.07 -32.72
N PHE A 335 11.14 3.85 -33.25
CA PHE A 335 12.42 3.14 -33.30
C PHE A 335 13.33 3.77 -34.36
N TRP A 336 13.90 4.93 -34.05
CA TRP A 336 14.85 5.62 -34.91
C TRP A 336 16.19 4.87 -35.04
N MET A 337 16.45 3.92 -34.14
CA MET A 337 17.73 3.23 -33.99
C MET A 337 17.94 2.03 -34.96
N LEU A 338 16.92 1.61 -35.72
CA LEU A 338 17.00 0.47 -36.63
C LEU A 338 17.30 0.91 -38.07
N HIS A 339 18.48 0.55 -38.58
CA HIS A 339 18.90 0.79 -39.96
C HIS A 339 18.15 -0.13 -40.94
N GLY A 340 17.31 0.43 -41.81
CA GLY A 340 16.69 -0.22 -42.97
C GLY A 340 15.15 -0.31 -42.96
N PRO A 341 14.47 -0.06 -44.10
CA PRO A 341 13.01 0.01 -44.18
C PRO A 341 12.28 -1.32 -43.90
N ARG A 342 12.90 -2.46 -44.23
CA ARG A 342 12.34 -3.80 -43.94
C ARG A 342 12.40 -4.16 -42.45
N SER A 343 13.51 -3.83 -41.80
CA SER A 343 13.71 -4.06 -40.36
C SER A 343 12.76 -3.21 -39.52
N ARG A 344 12.57 -1.94 -39.91
CA ARG A 344 11.58 -1.06 -39.29
C ARG A 344 10.15 -1.58 -39.43
N LYS A 345 9.76 -2.08 -40.61
CA LYS A 345 8.44 -2.71 -40.81
C LYS A 345 8.26 -3.93 -39.91
N LEU A 346 9.25 -4.83 -39.88
CA LEU A 346 9.21 -6.03 -39.02
C LEU A 346 9.15 -5.68 -37.53
N SER A 347 9.89 -4.66 -37.08
CA SER A 347 9.87 -4.19 -35.70
C SER A 347 8.51 -3.59 -35.31
N HIS A 348 7.88 -2.82 -36.21
CA HIS A 348 6.54 -2.32 -35.98
C HIS A 348 5.49 -3.44 -35.95
N ASP A 349 5.60 -4.43 -36.84
CA ASP A 349 4.70 -5.59 -36.88
C ASP A 349 4.84 -6.45 -35.61
N LEU A 350 6.08 -6.72 -35.15
CA LEU A 350 6.36 -7.41 -33.89
C LEU A 350 5.86 -6.63 -32.67
N ASN A 351 6.08 -5.33 -32.61
CA ASN A 351 5.60 -4.49 -31.51
C ASN A 351 4.06 -4.48 -31.44
N ARG A 352 3.39 -4.42 -32.60
CA ARG A 352 1.94 -4.51 -32.68
C ARG A 352 1.43 -5.87 -32.21
N LEU A 353 2.06 -6.96 -32.64
CA LEU A 353 1.74 -8.32 -32.20
C LEU A 353 1.92 -8.46 -30.68
N MET A 354 3.03 -7.94 -30.13
CA MET A 354 3.29 -7.95 -28.69
C MET A 354 2.22 -7.18 -27.91
N LEU A 355 1.82 -5.99 -28.39
CA LEU A 355 0.75 -5.21 -27.76
C LEU A 355 -0.60 -5.94 -27.86
N ASP A 356 -0.91 -6.60 -28.97
CA ASP A 356 -2.13 -7.39 -29.12
C ASP A 356 -2.17 -8.58 -28.15
N ILE A 357 -1.04 -9.28 -27.98
CA ILE A 357 -0.90 -10.33 -26.97
C ILE A 357 -1.04 -9.77 -25.56
N CYS A 358 -0.44 -8.61 -25.27
CA CYS A 358 -0.57 -7.95 -23.97
C CYS A 358 -2.01 -7.55 -23.67
N ILE A 359 -2.74 -7.02 -24.64
CA ILE A 359 -4.16 -6.66 -24.52
C ILE A 359 -4.99 -7.91 -24.22
N ALA A 360 -4.80 -8.98 -24.99
CA ALA A 360 -5.51 -10.24 -24.78
C ALA A 360 -5.19 -10.84 -23.40
N THR A 361 -3.92 -10.78 -22.97
CA THR A 361 -3.46 -11.29 -21.67
C THR A 361 -4.03 -10.45 -20.52
N GLN A 362 -3.99 -9.12 -20.60
CA GLN A 362 -4.61 -8.22 -19.61
C GLN A 362 -6.11 -8.51 -19.48
N TYR A 363 -6.81 -8.64 -20.60
CA TYR A 363 -8.23 -8.97 -20.62
C TYR A 363 -8.49 -10.32 -19.96
N GLY A 364 -7.70 -11.35 -20.31
CA GLY A 364 -7.78 -12.68 -19.71
C GLY A 364 -7.52 -12.68 -18.20
N ILE A 365 -6.49 -11.95 -17.73
CA ILE A 365 -6.15 -11.83 -16.30
C ILE A 365 -7.28 -11.18 -15.52
N VAL A 366 -7.88 -10.10 -16.05
CA VAL A 366 -8.97 -9.40 -15.36
C VAL A 366 -10.22 -10.27 -15.33
N LEU A 367 -10.55 -10.94 -16.43
CA LEU A 367 -11.68 -11.86 -16.51
C LEU A 367 -11.50 -13.04 -15.54
N ALA A 368 -10.34 -13.68 -15.54
CA ALA A 368 -10.00 -14.77 -14.63
C ALA A 368 -10.05 -14.29 -13.17
N SER A 369 -9.51 -13.11 -12.87
CA SER A 369 -9.55 -12.52 -11.52
C SER A 369 -10.99 -12.28 -11.03
N LYS A 370 -11.87 -11.79 -11.91
CA LYS A 370 -13.30 -11.63 -11.60
C LYS A 370 -13.98 -12.97 -11.37
N PHE A 371 -13.68 -13.96 -12.19
CA PHE A 371 -14.20 -15.32 -12.05
C PHE A 371 -13.73 -15.99 -10.75
N PHE A 372 -12.44 -15.88 -10.40
CA PHE A 372 -11.91 -16.37 -9.12
C PHE A 372 -12.58 -15.71 -7.93
N ARG A 373 -12.80 -14.40 -7.99
CA ARG A 373 -13.55 -13.70 -6.94
C ARG A 373 -15.00 -14.20 -6.84
N PHE A 374 -15.66 -14.44 -7.97
CA PHE A 374 -17.02 -15.02 -7.99
C PHE A 374 -17.06 -16.42 -7.36
N ILE A 375 -16.14 -17.30 -7.73
CA ILE A 375 -15.99 -18.63 -7.10
C ILE A 375 -15.78 -18.47 -5.61
N SER A 376 -14.88 -17.56 -5.20
CA SER A 376 -14.59 -17.32 -3.80
C SER A 376 -15.82 -16.86 -3.02
N VAL A 377 -16.65 -15.97 -3.57
CA VAL A 377 -17.93 -15.55 -2.98
C VAL A 377 -18.90 -16.73 -2.88
N TYR A 378 -18.99 -17.55 -3.92
CA TYR A 378 -19.85 -18.73 -3.92
C TYR A 378 -19.42 -19.74 -2.84
N CYS A 379 -18.13 -20.06 -2.75
CA CYS A 379 -17.57 -20.94 -1.74
C CYS A 379 -17.78 -20.39 -0.32
N LEU A 380 -17.47 -19.11 -0.07
CA LEU A 380 -17.64 -18.50 1.26
C LEU A 380 -19.12 -18.46 1.67
N SER A 381 -20.03 -18.18 0.73
CA SER A 381 -21.47 -18.21 0.96
C SER A 381 -21.95 -19.61 1.35
N ARG A 382 -21.47 -20.67 0.66
CA ARG A 382 -21.79 -22.06 1.00
C ARG A 382 -21.21 -22.48 2.35
N ILE A 383 -19.99 -22.07 2.67
CA ILE A 383 -19.39 -22.31 3.99
C ILE A 383 -20.19 -21.60 5.07
N LEU A 384 -20.55 -20.33 4.88
CA LEU A 384 -21.38 -19.58 5.83
C LEU A 384 -22.75 -20.23 6.00
N LEU A 385 -23.41 -20.64 4.91
CA LEU A 385 -24.70 -21.35 4.98
C LEU A 385 -24.59 -22.68 5.75
N CYS A 386 -23.50 -23.44 5.52
CA CYS A 386 -23.19 -24.66 6.25
C CYS A 386 -22.92 -24.38 7.73
N CYS A 387 -22.13 -23.35 8.04
CA CYS A 387 -21.88 -22.91 9.42
C CYS A 387 -23.17 -22.43 10.11
N PHE A 388 -24.04 -21.68 9.41
CA PHE A 388 -25.35 -21.26 9.91
C PHE A 388 -26.26 -22.46 10.22
N TYR A 389 -26.18 -23.52 9.43
CA TYR A 389 -26.89 -24.78 9.70
C TYR A 389 -26.34 -25.48 10.97
N PHE A 390 -25.02 -25.44 11.18
CA PHE A 390 -24.38 -25.96 12.40
C PHE A 390 -24.60 -25.08 13.65
N THR A 391 -24.71 -23.75 13.51
CA THR A 391 -24.92 -22.81 14.63
C THR A 391 -26.39 -22.59 15.00
N TYR A 392 -27.36 -23.24 14.32
CA TYR A 392 -28.78 -23.18 14.70
C TYR A 392 -29.10 -23.83 16.06
N LYS A 393 -28.10 -24.32 16.80
CA LYS A 393 -28.22 -24.77 18.19
C LYS A 393 -27.65 -23.79 19.23
N SER A 394 -27.30 -22.57 18.86
CA SER A 394 -26.80 -21.57 19.83
C SER A 394 -27.22 -20.16 19.43
N ASP A 395 -27.77 -19.46 20.41
CA ASP A 395 -28.75 -18.40 20.25
C ASP A 395 -28.28 -17.08 19.62
N SER A 396 -29.29 -16.40 19.08
CA SER A 396 -29.47 -14.97 18.78
C SER A 396 -28.24 -14.04 18.75
N VAL A 397 -27.96 -13.39 17.61
CA VAL A 397 -27.40 -12.01 17.62
C VAL A 397 -27.87 -11.17 16.42
N ALA A 398 -28.61 -10.13 16.78
CA ALA A 398 -28.66 -8.77 16.25
C ALA A 398 -28.71 -8.53 14.73
N ASN A 399 -29.91 -8.12 14.29
CA ASN A 399 -30.10 -7.22 13.16
C ASN A 399 -29.29 -5.93 13.40
N ALA A 400 -28.21 -5.75 12.65
CA ALA A 400 -27.56 -4.45 12.54
C ALA A 400 -28.44 -3.55 11.66
N GLU A 401 -29.29 -2.77 12.31
CA GLU A 401 -30.05 -1.69 11.70
C GLU A 401 -29.16 -0.83 10.80
N SER A 402 -29.71 -0.52 9.63
CA SER A 402 -29.20 0.45 8.69
C SER A 402 -29.19 1.84 9.31
N SER A 403 -28.14 2.17 10.06
CA SER A 403 -27.83 3.56 10.39
C SER A 403 -27.55 4.32 9.10
N GLY A 404 -28.44 5.26 8.79
CA GLY A 404 -28.55 5.97 7.52
C GLY A 404 -27.24 6.59 7.05
N SER A 405 -26.84 6.23 5.83
CA SER A 405 -25.94 7.06 5.04
C SER A 405 -26.69 8.35 4.69
N ASN A 406 -26.14 9.51 5.07
CA ASN A 406 -26.61 10.77 4.51
C ASN A 406 -26.35 10.74 2.99
N PRO A 407 -27.35 10.95 2.13
CA PRO A 407 -27.20 10.85 0.68
C PRO A 407 -26.17 11.86 0.11
N SER A 408 -25.86 12.93 0.86
CA SER A 408 -24.92 13.98 0.44
C SER A 408 -23.47 13.49 0.29
N THR A 409 -23.01 12.51 1.06
CA THR A 409 -21.59 12.09 1.04
C THR A 409 -21.28 11.05 -0.05
N ILE A 410 -22.29 10.26 -0.46
CA ILE A 410 -22.17 9.20 -1.47
C ILE A 410 -21.77 9.78 -2.83
N GLN A 411 -22.29 10.96 -3.18
CA GLN A 411 -22.02 11.64 -4.45
C GLN A 411 -20.55 12.04 -4.64
N PHE A 412 -19.77 12.14 -3.56
CA PHE A 412 -18.37 12.55 -3.56
C PHE A 412 -17.39 11.37 -3.54
N VAL A 413 -17.88 10.13 -3.62
CA VAL A 413 -17.02 8.94 -3.67
C VAL A 413 -16.50 8.69 -5.08
N LEU A 414 -15.17 8.72 -5.25
CA LEU A 414 -14.52 8.34 -6.51
C LEU A 414 -14.37 6.82 -6.62
N HIS A 415 -15.06 6.26 -7.61
CA HIS A 415 -15.05 4.85 -7.97
C HIS A 415 -14.68 4.67 -9.45
N LEU A 416 -14.12 3.52 -9.82
CA LEU A 416 -13.89 3.12 -11.20
C LEU A 416 -15.17 2.49 -11.78
N GLU A 417 -15.24 2.32 -13.11
CA GLU A 417 -16.34 1.57 -13.73
C GLU A 417 -16.38 0.15 -13.12
N GLY A 418 -17.58 -0.37 -12.82
CA GLY A 418 -17.78 -1.68 -12.17
C GLY A 418 -17.68 -1.73 -10.64
N GLU A 419 -17.41 -0.59 -9.97
CA GLU A 419 -17.27 -0.48 -8.50
C GLU A 419 -18.49 0.15 -7.79
N GLU A 420 -19.62 0.31 -8.48
CA GLU A 420 -20.82 0.99 -7.93
C GLU A 420 -21.30 0.41 -6.58
N GLU A 421 -21.25 -0.90 -6.43
CA GLU A 421 -21.64 -1.61 -5.19
C GLU A 421 -20.69 -1.33 -4.02
N MET A 422 -19.45 -0.94 -4.31
CA MET A 422 -18.47 -0.64 -3.27
C MET A 422 -18.65 0.77 -2.73
N VAL A 423 -19.41 1.64 -3.40
CA VAL A 423 -19.55 3.06 -3.06
C VAL A 423 -20.10 3.25 -1.65
N ASP A 424 -21.19 2.56 -1.30
CA ASP A 424 -21.81 2.68 0.02
C ASP A 424 -20.90 2.19 1.14
N TYR A 425 -20.18 1.10 0.89
CA TYR A 425 -19.22 0.57 1.83
C TYR A 425 -18.02 1.50 2.01
N MET A 426 -17.48 2.05 0.91
CA MET A 426 -16.39 3.02 0.97
C MET A 426 -16.81 4.26 1.75
N ALA A 427 -18.00 4.80 1.50
CA ALA A 427 -18.55 5.92 2.24
C ALA A 427 -18.67 5.61 3.73
N ARG A 428 -19.27 4.47 4.09
CA ARG A 428 -19.44 4.05 5.49
C ARG A 428 -18.10 3.82 6.19
N SER A 429 -17.20 3.05 5.57
CA SER A 429 -15.88 2.74 6.13
C SER A 429 -15.04 3.99 6.32
N ASN A 430 -15.04 4.91 5.36
CA ASN A 430 -14.29 6.15 5.48
C ASN A 430 -14.89 7.08 6.54
N ARG A 431 -16.22 7.15 6.64
CA ARG A 431 -16.90 7.92 7.70
C ARG A 431 -16.50 7.41 9.09
N VAL A 432 -16.54 6.10 9.32
CA VAL A 432 -16.11 5.48 10.59
C VAL A 432 -14.64 5.78 10.90
N ALA A 433 -13.75 5.71 9.90
CA ALA A 433 -12.34 6.05 10.06
C ALA A 433 -12.15 7.54 10.40
N THR A 434 -12.91 8.42 9.73
CA THR A 434 -12.85 9.87 9.93
C THR A 434 -13.39 10.27 11.30
N ASP A 435 -14.52 9.71 11.73
CA ASP A 435 -15.08 9.96 13.06
C ASP A 435 -14.11 9.51 14.17
N HIS A 436 -13.39 8.41 13.96
CA HIS A 436 -12.33 7.98 14.87
C HIS A 436 -11.16 8.98 14.93
N LEU A 437 -10.74 9.53 13.78
CA LEU A 437 -9.70 10.58 13.74
C LEU A 437 -10.18 11.85 14.45
N ILE A 438 -11.44 12.26 14.25
CA ILE A 438 -12.05 13.39 14.94
C ILE A 438 -12.06 13.13 16.45
N GLN A 439 -12.44 11.93 16.90
CA GLN A 439 -12.43 11.56 18.31
C GLN A 439 -11.00 11.61 18.90
N LYS A 440 -9.99 11.17 18.15
CA LYS A 440 -8.59 11.28 18.56
C LYS A 440 -8.12 12.74 18.63
N GLY A 441 -8.58 13.58 17.69
CA GLY A 441 -8.36 15.02 17.70
C GLY A 441 -8.97 15.70 18.92
N ARG A 442 -10.21 15.35 19.29
CA ARG A 442 -10.87 15.84 20.51
C ARG A 442 -10.11 15.50 21.79
N LYS A 443 -9.45 14.34 21.85
CA LYS A 443 -8.59 13.97 22.99
C LYS A 443 -7.29 14.79 23.08
N LYS A 444 -6.88 15.47 22.00
CA LYS A 444 -5.67 16.29 21.91
C LYS A 444 -6.01 17.77 21.65
N GLN A 445 -7.13 18.22 22.18
CA GLN A 445 -7.64 19.56 21.94
C GLN A 445 -6.74 20.62 22.62
N PRO A 446 -6.41 21.73 21.95
CA PRO A 446 -5.56 22.77 22.51
C PRO A 446 -6.38 23.64 23.47
N VAL A 447 -6.35 23.29 24.76
CA VAL A 447 -7.23 23.90 25.77
C VAL A 447 -6.87 25.37 25.99
N ASN A 448 -5.58 25.71 26.04
CA ASN A 448 -5.14 27.08 26.30
C ASN A 448 -5.45 27.99 25.11
N LEU A 449 -5.30 27.49 23.88
CA LEU A 449 -5.66 28.22 22.67
C LEU A 449 -7.16 28.51 22.60
N ILE A 450 -8.00 27.51 22.88
CA ILE A 450 -9.45 27.69 22.82
C ILE A 450 -9.90 28.68 23.88
N GLU A 451 -9.37 28.57 25.10
CA GLU A 451 -9.69 29.52 26.16
C GLU A 451 -9.26 30.96 25.80
N LEU A 452 -8.10 31.12 25.14
CA LEU A 452 -7.66 32.42 24.63
C LEU A 452 -8.63 32.95 23.56
N LEU A 453 -9.03 32.13 22.60
CA LEU A 453 -9.94 32.53 21.53
C LEU A 453 -11.33 32.87 22.07
N GLU A 454 -11.88 32.07 22.98
CA GLU A 454 -13.17 32.33 23.63
C GLU A 454 -13.14 33.63 24.45
N ALA A 455 -12.08 33.84 25.23
CA ALA A 455 -11.90 35.10 25.96
C ALA A 455 -11.85 36.29 25.00
N THR A 456 -11.14 36.17 23.88
CA THR A 456 -10.97 37.24 22.89
C THR A 456 -12.26 37.54 22.13
N THR A 457 -13.09 36.53 21.84
CA THR A 457 -14.41 36.72 21.23
C THR A 457 -15.39 37.52 22.08
N LEU A 458 -15.13 37.66 23.38
CA LEU A 458 -15.90 38.52 24.27
C LEU A 458 -15.50 40.01 24.13
N PHE A 459 -14.26 40.29 23.72
CA PHE A 459 -13.69 41.64 23.61
C PHE A 459 -13.67 42.19 22.19
N SER A 460 -13.61 41.34 21.16
CA SER A 460 -13.71 41.75 19.76
C SER A 460 -15.04 41.29 19.17
N LYS A 461 -15.63 42.07 18.24
CA LYS A 461 -16.76 41.63 17.40
C LYS A 461 -16.32 40.52 16.39
N GLY A 462 -15.59 39.52 16.87
CA GLY A 462 -14.90 38.52 16.05
C GLY A 462 -13.62 39.05 15.41
N PHE A 463 -13.18 38.37 14.36
CA PHE A 463 -11.95 38.69 13.60
C PHE A 463 -12.09 39.88 12.63
N GLU A 464 -12.98 40.83 12.94
CA GLU A 464 -13.28 41.95 12.06
C GLU A 464 -12.08 42.87 11.86
N GLY A 465 -11.28 43.11 12.90
CA GLY A 465 -10.03 43.88 12.79
C GLY A 465 -8.92 43.18 11.98
N ILE A 466 -9.00 41.84 11.79
CA ILE A 466 -8.08 41.14 10.87
C ILE A 466 -8.48 41.40 9.42
N ARG A 467 -9.79 41.46 9.13
CA ARG A 467 -10.29 41.85 7.81
C ARG A 467 -9.89 43.28 7.46
N ASP A 468 -9.95 44.19 8.42
CA ASP A 468 -9.57 45.58 8.20
C ASP A 468 -8.04 45.72 8.02
N PHE A 469 -7.26 44.80 8.60
CA PHE A 469 -5.80 44.71 8.42
C PHE A 469 -5.40 44.08 7.07
N ASP A 470 -6.12 43.05 6.63
CA ASP A 470 -5.90 42.30 5.37
C ASP A 470 -6.74 42.86 4.20
N SER A 471 -6.99 44.17 4.23
CA SER A 471 -7.83 44.86 3.25
C SER A 471 -7.03 45.26 2.02
N ASP A 472 -7.42 44.75 0.85
CA ASP A 472 -6.90 45.16 -0.46
C ASP A 472 -7.30 46.59 -0.86
N GLU A 473 -8.10 47.29 -0.04
CA GLU A 473 -8.59 48.65 -0.33
C GLU A 473 -7.50 49.72 -0.19
N VAL A 474 -6.36 49.41 0.44
CA VAL A 474 -5.22 50.31 0.57
C VAL A 474 -4.03 49.79 -0.23
N ALA A 475 -3.59 50.55 -1.23
CA ALA A 475 -2.44 50.18 -2.06
C ALA A 475 -1.16 50.04 -1.21
N SER A 476 -0.51 48.87 -1.30
CA SER A 476 0.78 48.61 -0.66
C SER A 476 1.82 49.66 -1.06
N LEU A 477 2.47 50.27 -0.06
CA LEU A 477 3.56 51.24 -0.25
C LEU A 477 4.86 50.59 -0.75
N ALA A 478 4.96 49.25 -0.76
CA ALA A 478 6.13 48.50 -1.18
C ALA A 478 5.81 47.59 -2.38
N SER A 479 6.70 47.55 -3.37
CA SER A 479 6.58 46.65 -4.53
C SER A 479 6.86 45.20 -4.11
N GLY A 480 5.79 44.50 -3.74
CA GLY A 480 5.79 43.09 -3.36
C GLY A 480 4.97 42.87 -2.09
N GLU A 481 3.90 42.08 -2.19
CA GLU A 481 3.23 41.56 -1.00
C GLU A 481 4.26 40.77 -0.19
N PRO A 482 4.43 41.05 1.11
CA PRO A 482 5.30 40.24 1.95
C PRO A 482 4.77 38.79 1.94
N PRO A 483 5.64 37.78 1.92
CA PRO A 483 5.20 36.39 1.95
C PRO A 483 4.38 36.20 3.23
N ASN A 484 3.12 35.77 3.07
CA ASN A 484 2.11 35.59 4.13
C ASN A 484 2.54 34.52 5.16
N SER A 485 3.57 34.81 5.96
CA SER A 485 3.93 34.07 7.16
C SER A 485 3.07 34.57 8.30
N TRP A 486 2.21 33.73 8.84
CA TRP A 486 1.40 33.95 10.02
C TRP A 486 2.16 33.61 11.31
N ALA A 487 3.12 32.68 11.25
CA ALA A 487 3.93 32.24 12.39
C ALA A 487 4.85 33.37 12.88
N LEU A 488 5.53 34.07 11.98
CA LEU A 488 6.50 35.10 12.34
C LEU A 488 5.84 36.32 13.03
N PRO A 489 4.73 36.90 12.52
CA PRO A 489 3.99 37.94 13.23
C PRO A 489 3.47 37.46 14.59
N LEU A 490 2.94 36.23 14.66
CA LEU A 490 2.41 35.67 15.91
C LEU A 490 3.50 35.56 16.98
N VAL A 491 4.67 35.04 16.62
CA VAL A 491 5.82 34.95 17.54
C VAL A 491 6.34 36.33 17.91
N THR A 492 6.46 37.25 16.94
CA THR A 492 6.95 38.61 17.18
C THR A 492 6.05 39.37 18.16
N LEU A 493 4.73 39.34 17.96
CA LEU A 493 3.77 39.96 18.88
C LEU A 493 3.81 39.34 20.27
N THR A 494 3.99 38.02 20.35
CA THR A 494 4.14 37.32 21.62
C THR A 494 5.42 37.73 22.33
N SER A 495 6.54 37.85 21.62
CA SER A 495 7.82 38.32 22.15
C SER A 495 7.74 39.77 22.64
N ILE A 496 7.04 40.66 21.92
CA ILE A 496 6.77 42.02 22.37
C ILE A 496 5.94 41.99 23.66
N ALA A 497 4.87 41.20 23.72
CA ALA A 497 4.06 41.05 24.92
C ALA A 497 4.88 40.50 26.11
N VAL A 498 5.84 39.61 25.87
CA VAL A 498 6.78 39.10 26.89
C VAL A 498 7.76 40.17 27.36
N ALA A 499 8.20 41.07 26.49
CA ALA A 499 9.15 42.13 26.81
C ALA A 499 8.54 43.34 27.53
N LEU A 500 7.21 43.50 27.50
CA LEU A 500 6.53 44.66 28.10
C LEU A 500 6.54 44.59 29.64
N PRO A 501 7.07 45.62 30.34
CA PRO A 501 6.98 45.71 31.79
C PRO A 501 5.53 46.05 32.18
N ASN A 502 5.02 45.44 33.27
CA ASN A 502 3.65 45.58 33.83
C ASN A 502 2.56 44.59 33.37
N ILE A 503 2.91 43.45 32.77
CA ILE A 503 1.94 42.37 32.52
C ILE A 503 1.99 41.32 33.64
N LYS A 504 0.82 40.85 34.09
CA LYS A 504 0.73 39.79 35.11
C LYS A 504 1.44 38.52 34.62
N PRO A 505 2.42 37.96 35.38
CA PRO A 505 3.21 36.81 34.94
C PRO A 505 2.37 35.57 34.58
N TYR A 506 1.26 35.37 35.30
CA TYR A 506 0.32 34.28 35.05
C TYR A 506 -0.36 34.39 33.67
N SER A 507 -0.81 35.60 33.29
CA SER A 507 -1.44 35.86 32.00
C SER A 507 -0.43 35.67 30.85
N LEU A 508 0.82 36.09 31.07
CA LEU A 508 1.89 35.91 30.10
C LEU A 508 2.20 34.43 29.86
N LYS A 509 2.34 33.64 30.94
CA LYS A 509 2.56 32.18 30.84
C LYS A 509 1.41 31.48 30.12
N LYS A 510 0.17 31.94 30.31
CA LYS A 510 -1.01 31.41 29.62
C LYS A 510 -1.02 31.77 28.13
N LEU A 511 -0.65 33.01 27.79
CA LEU A 511 -0.50 33.47 26.41
C LEU A 511 0.56 32.65 25.67
N VAL A 512 1.75 32.48 26.25
CA VAL A 512 2.84 31.69 25.65
C VAL A 512 2.40 30.24 25.39
N LYS A 513 1.72 29.60 26.36
CA LYS A 513 1.17 28.26 26.14
C LYS A 513 0.15 28.18 25.01
N ALA A 514 -0.76 29.15 24.93
CA ALA A 514 -1.76 29.22 23.88
C ALA A 514 -1.12 29.45 22.49
N VAL A 515 -0.09 30.30 22.42
CA VAL A 515 0.67 30.58 21.19
C VAL A 515 1.46 29.34 20.76
N ASN A 516 2.12 28.65 21.68
CA ASN A 516 2.81 27.39 21.39
C ASN A 516 1.83 26.32 20.86
N GLU A 517 0.61 26.24 21.42
CA GLU A 517 -0.45 25.38 20.88
C GLU A 517 -0.93 25.83 19.49
N ALA A 518 -1.04 27.14 19.24
CA ALA A 518 -1.47 27.71 17.96
C ALA A 518 -0.45 27.47 16.84
N LEU A 519 0.84 27.62 17.13
CA LEU A 519 1.94 27.46 16.17
C LEU A 519 1.94 26.07 15.52
N VAL A 520 1.53 25.02 16.25
CA VAL A 520 1.37 23.67 15.70
C VAL A 520 0.36 23.62 14.55
N TYR A 521 -0.66 24.47 14.57
CA TYR A 521 -1.67 24.58 13.51
C TYR A 521 -1.23 25.54 12.41
N VAL A 522 -0.71 26.71 12.79
CA VAL A 522 -0.24 27.73 11.84
C VAL A 522 0.85 27.17 10.95
N ASN A 523 1.86 26.52 11.51
CA ASN A 523 2.95 25.92 10.74
C ASN A 523 2.43 24.88 9.74
N LYS A 524 1.40 24.09 10.11
CA LYS A 524 0.78 23.13 9.18
C LYS A 524 0.03 23.80 8.03
N PHE A 525 -0.63 24.93 8.29
CA PHE A 525 -1.31 25.67 7.22
C PHE A 525 -0.30 26.32 6.29
N GLU A 526 0.75 26.94 6.84
CA GLU A 526 1.84 27.49 6.06
C GLU A 526 2.55 26.42 5.24
N ASP A 527 2.87 25.26 5.81
CA ASP A 527 3.47 24.12 5.10
C ASP A 527 2.65 23.73 3.85
N VAL A 528 1.32 23.83 3.93
CA VAL A 528 0.41 23.45 2.84
C VAL A 528 0.24 24.56 1.81
N LEU A 529 0.30 25.82 2.23
CA LEU A 529 0.13 26.99 1.37
C LEU A 529 1.45 27.44 0.70
N ASP A 530 2.60 27.09 1.28
CA ASP A 530 3.95 27.41 0.80
C ASP A 530 4.40 26.49 -0.34
N ILE A 531 3.71 26.58 -1.48
CA ILE A 531 3.99 25.77 -2.67
C ILE A 531 5.37 26.10 -3.28
N GLY A 532 5.88 27.32 -3.05
CA GLY A 532 7.16 27.81 -3.58
C GLY A 532 8.39 27.65 -2.66
N GLY A 533 8.19 27.31 -1.38
CA GLY A 533 9.26 27.19 -0.38
C GLY A 533 9.86 28.53 0.06
N GLU A 534 9.22 29.65 -0.28
CA GLU A 534 9.67 31.01 0.02
C GLU A 534 9.54 31.33 1.52
N LEU A 535 8.64 30.64 2.24
CA LEU A 535 8.38 30.84 3.66
C LEU A 535 9.30 29.99 4.57
N ALA A 536 10.16 29.14 4.00
CA ALA A 536 11.01 28.22 4.78
C ALA A 536 11.97 28.93 5.75
N ASN A 537 12.53 30.07 5.34
CA ASN A 537 13.42 30.87 6.19
C ASN A 537 12.65 31.59 7.30
N SER A 538 11.47 32.14 6.98
CA SER A 538 10.55 32.76 7.94
C SER A 538 10.08 31.77 9.01
N ARG A 539 9.81 30.53 8.61
CA ARG A 539 9.43 29.43 9.52
C ARG A 539 10.57 29.04 10.45
N LYS A 540 11.79 28.86 9.92
CA LYS A 540 12.98 28.59 10.74
C LYS A 540 13.24 29.71 11.74
N ALA A 541 13.06 30.97 11.32
CA ALA A 541 13.19 32.11 12.22
C ALA A 541 12.12 32.08 13.33
N ALA A 542 10.86 31.78 13.00
CA ALA A 542 9.79 31.62 13.98
C ALA A 542 10.06 30.45 14.96
N GLU A 543 10.58 29.31 14.48
CA GLU A 543 10.95 28.15 15.31
C GLU A 543 12.10 28.45 16.28
N VAL A 544 13.12 29.21 15.84
CA VAL A 544 14.26 29.59 16.69
C VAL A 544 13.85 30.53 17.83
N VAL A 545 12.80 31.34 17.63
CA VAL A 545 12.29 32.29 18.62
C VAL A 545 11.21 31.66 19.51
N CYS A 546 10.80 30.41 19.25
CA CYS A 546 9.82 29.70 20.08
C CYS A 546 10.35 29.46 21.52
N PHE A 547 9.47 29.72 22.50
CA PHE A 547 9.74 29.67 23.94
C PHE A 547 9.50 28.31 24.59
#